data_AF-A0A813GU84-F1
#
_entry.id   AF-A0A813GU84-F1
#
_cell.length_a   1.000
_cell.length_b   1.000
_cell.length_c   1.000
_cell.angle_alpha   90.00
_cell.angle_beta   90.00
_cell.angle_gamma   90.00
#
_symmetry.space_group_name_H-M   'P 1'
#
loop_
_entity.id
_entity.type
_entity.pdbx_description
1 polymer ?
#
loop_
_entity_poly.entity_id
_entity_poly.type
_entity_poly.pdbx_seq_one_letter_code
_entity_poly.pdbx_strand_id
1 'polypeptide(L)'
;MGPQAQAAAAFGHAFTLVGPVSHQTPRRSLSEPRALKAHGVRASEARRLYAAFEAAPLASAVTAVLALRRGSAGTGRRRLRCATLRRAQMRDSLDAIRQSLQGDWENGKGLVIQVDGSEVDFKDGTGPWKLEEALVQMLPVETTKKTIMLRGARLCSGLPDLPLWQFPDGTEFFWTRPDPAQLLDEHWRGVFLTYKCARLLLRRKLAQALAQGDSVTVDALSEAWDGGWGFQSGTPLERQARLAAGRDFIVGCCVRHKQYGVRGVIIACEPWVGARLARQLPAGPDSRLQPLYHVLLDERDVPGSHATLVPESDLEACDEAFPVQGDHVARHLERADNLRGYLPGPELMESIRRQLHDQPLSIRGS
;
A
#
# COMPACT_ATOMS: atom_id res chain seq x y z
N MET A 1 7.04 30.71 14.27
CA MET A 1 7.01 29.36 14.86
C MET A 1 8.08 28.54 14.18
N GLY A 2 8.93 27.82 14.92
CA GLY A 2 9.92 26.92 14.32
C GLY A 2 9.24 25.74 13.61
N PRO A 3 9.93 25.06 12.67
CA PRO A 3 9.37 23.95 11.89
C PRO A 3 8.79 22.81 12.77
N GLN A 4 9.33 22.58 13.98
CA GLN A 4 8.80 21.61 14.94
C GLN A 4 7.41 21.98 15.49
N ALA A 5 7.14 23.26 15.75
CA ALA A 5 5.83 23.70 16.23
C ALA A 5 4.75 23.63 15.13
N GLN A 6 5.14 23.79 13.86
CA GLN A 6 4.25 23.56 12.72
C GLN A 6 3.91 22.07 12.54
N ALA A 7 4.84 21.16 12.81
CA ALA A 7 4.58 19.72 12.75
C ALA A 7 3.52 19.29 13.79
N ALA A 8 3.67 19.71 15.05
CA ALA A 8 2.69 19.41 16.10
C ALA A 8 1.29 19.94 15.75
N ALA A 9 1.20 21.15 15.17
CA ALA A 9 -0.07 21.73 14.74
C ALA A 9 -0.67 21.01 13.50
N ALA A 10 0.17 20.62 12.52
CA ALA A 10 -0.26 19.90 11.33
C ALA A 10 -0.78 18.49 11.68
N PHE A 11 -0.09 17.77 12.57
CA PHE A 11 -0.53 16.44 13.02
C PHE A 11 -1.74 16.52 13.95
N GLY A 12 -1.80 17.51 14.84
CA GLY A 12 -2.92 17.69 15.78
C GLY A 12 -4.25 18.02 15.11
N HIS A 13 -4.25 18.70 13.95
CA HIS A 13 -5.47 19.03 13.22
C HIS A 13 -5.86 18.01 12.15
N ALA A 14 -4.93 17.23 11.61
CA ALA A 14 -5.22 16.27 10.54
C ALA A 14 -5.50 14.84 11.03
N PHE A 15 -5.06 14.45 12.24
CA PHE A 15 -5.04 13.04 12.65
C PHE A 15 -5.49 12.83 14.10
N THR A 16 -6.78 13.06 14.39
CA THR A 16 -7.41 12.55 15.61
C THR A 16 -8.07 11.20 15.30
N LEU A 17 -7.56 10.11 15.87
CA LEU A 17 -8.24 8.82 15.83
C LEU A 17 -9.54 8.92 16.64
N VAL A 18 -10.67 8.65 15.98
CA VAL A 18 -11.97 8.51 16.64
C VAL A 18 -11.99 7.16 17.35
N GLY A 19 -12.27 7.17 18.65
CA GLY A 19 -12.47 5.96 19.46
C GLY A 19 -13.58 5.05 18.93
N PRO A 20 -13.73 3.83 19.49
CA PRO A 20 -14.65 2.82 18.97
C PRO A 20 -16.10 3.32 18.97
N VAL A 21 -16.69 3.46 17.77
CA VAL A 21 -18.11 3.76 17.59
C VAL A 21 -18.90 2.46 17.74
N SER A 22 -19.74 2.40 18.78
CA SER A 22 -20.65 1.28 19.02
C SER A 22 -21.78 1.30 17.99
N HIS A 23 -21.85 0.30 17.11
CA HIS A 23 -22.91 0.16 16.11
C HIS A 23 -24.12 -0.54 16.71
N GLN A 24 -25.21 0.20 16.94
CA GLN A 24 -26.55 -0.38 16.95
C GLN A 24 -27.12 -0.31 15.53
N THR A 25 -27.24 -1.47 14.88
CA THR A 25 -27.87 -1.59 13.56
C THR A 25 -29.37 -1.88 13.74
N PRO A 26 -30.29 -1.13 13.10
CA PRO A 26 -31.71 -1.48 13.09
C PRO A 26 -31.94 -2.69 12.19
N ARG A 27 -32.65 -3.70 12.71
CA ARG A 27 -33.11 -4.86 11.95
C ARG A 27 -34.06 -4.42 10.83
N ARG A 28 -33.64 -4.58 9.57
CA ARG A 28 -34.54 -4.67 8.41
C ARG A 28 -34.33 -6.03 7.75
N SER A 29 -35.42 -6.79 7.65
CA SER A 29 -35.50 -8.04 6.92
C SER A 29 -35.54 -7.75 5.42
N LEU A 30 -34.53 -8.20 4.67
CA LEU A 30 -34.61 -8.37 3.24
C LEU A 30 -34.00 -9.72 2.86
N SER A 31 -34.69 -10.39 1.96
CA SER A 31 -34.46 -11.71 1.41
C SER A 31 -33.06 -11.91 0.80
N GLU A 32 -32.50 -13.09 1.03
CA GLU A 32 -31.18 -13.55 0.57
C GLU A 32 -31.05 -13.59 -0.96
N PRO A 33 -29.92 -13.12 -1.53
CA PRO A 33 -29.40 -13.63 -2.79
C PRO A 33 -28.33 -14.70 -2.56
N ARG A 34 -28.40 -15.75 -3.38
CA ARG A 34 -27.51 -16.92 -3.39
C ARG A 34 -26.03 -16.54 -3.43
N ALA A 35 -25.27 -17.04 -2.46
CA ALA A 35 -23.82 -16.90 -2.36
C ALA A 35 -23.10 -17.66 -3.49
N LEU A 36 -22.33 -16.92 -4.30
CA LEU A 36 -21.23 -17.45 -5.10
C LEU A 36 -20.09 -17.85 -4.15
N LYS A 37 -19.78 -19.14 -4.09
CA LYS A 37 -18.60 -19.68 -3.40
C LYS A 37 -17.33 -19.28 -4.18
N ALA A 38 -16.62 -18.25 -3.74
CA ALA A 38 -15.31 -17.89 -4.27
C ALA A 38 -14.17 -18.36 -3.32
N HIS A 39 -13.34 -19.26 -3.85
CA HIS A 39 -11.93 -19.54 -3.54
C HIS A 39 -11.35 -19.38 -2.12
N GLY A 40 -11.57 -20.39 -1.26
CA GLY A 40 -10.91 -20.53 0.05
C GLY A 40 -9.51 -21.19 0.08
N VAL A 41 -8.79 -21.28 -1.04
CA VAL A 41 -7.58 -22.15 -1.13
C VAL A 41 -6.27 -21.45 -0.71
N ARG A 42 -6.13 -20.12 -0.83
CA ARG A 42 -4.80 -19.46 -0.73
C ARG A 42 -4.42 -18.91 0.64
N ALA A 43 -5.38 -18.54 1.49
CA ALA A 43 -5.09 -18.14 2.88
C ALA A 43 -4.46 -19.29 3.70
N SER A 44 -4.69 -20.54 3.31
CA SER A 44 -4.11 -21.73 3.94
C SER A 44 -2.60 -21.90 3.71
N GLU A 45 -2.08 -21.36 2.59
CA GLU A 45 -0.68 -21.51 2.20
C GLU A 45 0.22 -20.49 2.92
N ALA A 46 -0.22 -19.24 3.03
CA ALA A 46 0.44 -18.24 3.87
C ALA A 46 0.50 -18.69 5.34
N ARG A 47 -0.58 -19.33 5.85
CA ARG A 47 -0.61 -19.95 7.19
C ARG A 47 0.44 -21.04 7.35
N ARG A 48 0.59 -21.92 6.36
CA ARG A 48 1.59 -23.00 6.38
C ARG A 48 3.01 -22.46 6.32
N LEU A 49 3.28 -21.46 5.49
CA LEU A 49 4.61 -20.85 5.38
C LEU A 49 5.00 -20.10 6.66
N TYR A 50 4.06 -19.36 7.25
CA TYR A 50 4.27 -18.67 8.53
C TYR A 50 4.57 -19.67 9.66
N ALA A 51 3.69 -20.67 9.86
CA ALA A 51 3.86 -21.66 10.92
C ALA A 51 5.13 -22.52 10.72
N ALA A 52 5.43 -22.91 9.49
CA ALA A 52 6.64 -23.67 9.18
C ALA A 52 7.91 -22.84 9.42
N PHE A 53 7.91 -21.55 9.08
CA PHE A 53 9.07 -20.69 9.29
C PHE A 53 9.27 -20.29 10.75
N GLU A 54 8.17 -20.06 11.50
CA GLU A 54 8.20 -19.79 12.94
C GLU A 54 8.71 -21.01 13.72
N ALA A 55 8.30 -22.22 13.33
CA ALA A 55 8.74 -23.47 13.94
C ALA A 55 10.14 -23.95 13.48
N ALA A 56 10.66 -23.42 12.36
CA ALA A 56 11.93 -23.85 11.79
C ALA A 56 13.13 -23.35 12.63
N PRO A 57 14.03 -24.24 13.07
CA PRO A 57 15.31 -23.86 13.67
C PRO A 57 16.08 -22.89 12.77
N LEU A 58 16.89 -21.99 13.36
CA LEU A 58 17.73 -21.01 12.63
C LEU A 58 18.51 -21.65 11.47
N ALA A 59 19.15 -22.81 11.70
CA ALA A 59 19.89 -23.56 10.69
C ALA A 59 19.04 -24.02 9.48
N SER A 60 17.75 -24.34 9.69
CA SER A 60 16.84 -24.76 8.62
C SER A 60 16.41 -23.57 7.75
N ALA A 61 16.26 -22.39 8.34
CA ALA A 61 15.95 -21.16 7.61
C ALA A 61 17.09 -20.75 6.66
N VAL A 62 18.34 -20.86 7.10
CA VAL A 62 19.53 -20.61 6.27
C VAL A 62 19.57 -21.58 5.08
N THR A 63 19.30 -22.86 5.32
CA THR A 63 19.28 -23.87 4.25
C THR A 63 18.18 -23.58 3.21
N ALA A 64 16.99 -23.15 3.65
CA ALA A 64 15.91 -22.76 2.75
C ALA A 64 16.25 -21.52 1.91
N VAL A 65 16.90 -20.51 2.50
CA VAL A 65 17.39 -19.32 1.80
C VAL A 65 18.42 -19.70 0.72
N LEU A 66 19.41 -20.53 1.09
CA LEU A 66 20.47 -20.96 0.17
C LEU A 66 19.95 -21.85 -0.97
N ALA A 67 18.90 -22.64 -0.75
CA ALA A 67 18.29 -23.48 -1.77
C ALA A 67 17.58 -22.67 -2.89
N LEU A 68 16.93 -21.56 -2.52
CA LEU A 68 16.20 -20.70 -3.47
C LEU A 68 17.13 -19.99 -4.48
N ARG A 69 18.41 -19.78 -4.13
CA ARG A 69 19.45 -19.21 -4.99
C ARG A 69 19.67 -19.98 -6.29
N ARG A 70 19.42 -21.29 -6.30
CA ARG A 70 19.73 -22.16 -7.45
C ARG A 70 18.68 -22.14 -8.56
N GLY A 71 17.52 -21.51 -8.35
CA GLY A 71 16.38 -21.56 -9.28
C GLY A 71 16.21 -20.39 -10.26
N SER A 72 16.91 -19.26 -10.09
CA SER A 72 16.50 -17.98 -10.73
C SER A 72 17.50 -17.41 -11.77
N ALA A 73 18.12 -18.26 -12.58
CA ALA A 73 19.01 -17.82 -13.66
C ALA A 73 18.50 -18.31 -15.04
N GLY A 74 17.75 -17.47 -15.77
CA GLY A 74 17.34 -17.82 -17.14
C GLY A 74 16.63 -16.72 -17.93
N THR A 75 17.38 -16.10 -18.87
CA THR A 75 17.00 -15.65 -20.25
C THR A 75 15.81 -14.69 -20.45
N GLY A 76 15.82 -13.67 -21.31
CA GLY A 76 16.71 -13.29 -22.40
C GLY A 76 16.14 -12.05 -23.14
N ARG A 77 17.04 -11.25 -23.72
CA ARG A 77 16.75 -10.04 -24.50
C ARG A 77 16.25 -10.37 -25.91
N ARG A 78 15.23 -9.67 -26.41
CA ARG A 78 15.06 -9.40 -27.85
C ARG A 78 14.45 -8.01 -28.09
N ARG A 79 15.12 -7.22 -28.93
CA ARG A 79 14.65 -5.96 -29.53
C ARG A 79 14.36 -6.20 -31.02
N LEU A 80 13.40 -5.46 -31.58
CA LEU A 80 13.35 -4.81 -32.93
C LEU A 80 11.94 -4.18 -33.11
N ARG A 81 11.78 -2.85 -33.30
CA ARG A 81 11.62 -2.07 -34.57
C ARG A 81 10.42 -2.55 -35.44
N CYS A 82 9.56 -1.74 -36.09
CA CYS A 82 9.46 -0.28 -36.31
C CYS A 82 8.07 0.10 -36.91
N ALA A 83 7.59 1.28 -36.55
CA ALA A 83 6.80 2.30 -37.28
C ALA A 83 5.47 2.05 -38.03
N THR A 84 5.14 0.89 -38.61
CA THR A 84 3.86 0.75 -39.39
C THR A 84 2.65 0.34 -38.53
N LEU A 85 2.89 0.00 -37.26
CA LEU A 85 1.89 -0.38 -36.25
C LEU A 85 1.06 0.80 -35.70
N ARG A 86 1.47 2.06 -35.90
CA ARG A 86 0.96 3.19 -35.11
C ARG A 86 -0.53 3.49 -35.24
N ARG A 87 -1.19 3.21 -36.37
CA ARG A 87 -2.63 3.50 -36.54
C ARG A 87 -3.54 2.39 -35.99
N ALA A 88 -3.13 1.12 -36.08
CA ALA A 88 -3.82 0.00 -35.43
C ALA A 88 -3.57 0.03 -33.91
N GLN A 89 -2.31 0.22 -33.52
CA GLN A 89 -1.87 0.33 -32.12
C GLN A 89 -2.49 1.52 -31.38
N MET A 90 -2.92 2.59 -32.09
CA MET A 90 -3.66 3.71 -31.49
C MET A 90 -5.15 3.43 -31.26
N ARG A 91 -5.82 2.69 -32.15
CA ARG A 91 -7.21 2.25 -31.90
C ARG A 91 -7.24 1.20 -30.79
N ASP A 92 -6.31 0.25 -30.85
CA ASP A 92 -6.07 -0.72 -29.77
C ASP A 92 -5.75 -0.02 -28.44
N SER A 93 -5.12 1.17 -28.48
CA SER A 93 -4.84 1.97 -27.29
C SER A 93 -6.07 2.69 -26.72
N LEU A 94 -6.99 3.21 -27.55
CA LEU A 94 -8.17 3.92 -27.02
C LEU A 94 -9.22 2.96 -26.47
N ASP A 95 -9.41 1.82 -27.13
CA ASP A 95 -10.31 0.78 -26.62
C ASP A 95 -9.71 0.14 -25.36
N ALA A 96 -8.38 -0.05 -25.28
CA ALA A 96 -7.73 -0.43 -24.03
C ALA A 96 -7.91 0.62 -22.92
N ILE A 97 -7.84 1.92 -23.25
CA ILE A 97 -8.11 2.99 -22.27
C ILE A 97 -9.59 2.93 -21.83
N ARG A 98 -10.55 2.85 -22.75
CA ARG A 98 -11.98 2.68 -22.40
C ARG A 98 -12.21 1.45 -21.53
N GLN A 99 -11.56 0.35 -21.86
CA GLN A 99 -11.63 -0.88 -21.08
C GLN A 99 -11.07 -0.67 -19.67
N SER A 100 -9.97 0.08 -19.52
CA SER A 100 -9.42 0.42 -18.20
C SER A 100 -10.33 1.34 -17.39
N LEU A 101 -11.14 2.17 -18.06
CA LEU A 101 -12.11 3.07 -17.43
C LEU A 101 -13.38 2.36 -16.92
N GLN A 102 -13.66 1.10 -17.25
CA GLN A 102 -14.93 0.44 -16.91
C GLN A 102 -15.16 0.24 -15.40
N GLY A 103 -16.36 0.48 -14.88
CA GLY A 103 -16.75 0.28 -13.48
C GLY A 103 -16.92 1.57 -12.68
N ASP A 104 -17.01 1.47 -11.35
CA ASP A 104 -17.21 2.66 -10.50
C ASP A 104 -15.91 3.45 -10.28
N TRP A 105 -16.03 4.77 -10.10
CA TRP A 105 -14.96 5.71 -9.76
C TRP A 105 -15.45 6.76 -8.76
N GLU A 106 -14.63 7.17 -7.79
CA GLU A 106 -14.86 8.24 -6.83
C GLU A 106 -13.77 9.33 -6.97
N ASN A 107 -14.17 10.60 -6.99
CA ASN A 107 -13.21 11.71 -6.96
C ASN A 107 -12.87 12.15 -5.52
N GLY A 108 -11.94 13.10 -5.36
CA GLY A 108 -11.55 13.64 -4.05
C GLY A 108 -12.67 14.33 -3.26
N LYS A 109 -13.83 14.61 -3.88
CA LYS A 109 -15.01 15.23 -3.25
C LYS A 109 -16.10 14.21 -2.89
N GLY A 110 -15.86 12.92 -3.12
CA GLY A 110 -16.82 11.86 -2.82
C GLY A 110 -17.92 11.65 -3.87
N LEU A 111 -17.80 12.29 -5.04
CA LEU A 111 -18.68 12.03 -6.17
C LEU A 111 -18.32 10.69 -6.78
N VAL A 112 -19.30 9.79 -6.91
CA VAL A 112 -19.13 8.47 -7.52
C VAL A 112 -19.74 8.46 -8.92
N ILE A 113 -18.96 8.10 -9.92
CA ILE A 113 -19.42 7.83 -11.28
C ILE A 113 -19.33 6.33 -11.57
N GLN A 114 -20.13 5.84 -12.51
CA GLN A 114 -20.07 4.48 -13.02
C GLN A 114 -19.88 4.51 -14.53
N VAL A 115 -18.83 3.87 -15.04
CA VAL A 115 -18.55 3.77 -16.46
C VAL A 115 -18.98 2.40 -16.97
N ASP A 116 -19.87 2.35 -17.95
CA ASP A 116 -20.33 1.12 -18.61
C ASP A 116 -20.30 1.28 -20.13
N GLY A 117 -19.41 0.54 -20.78
CA GLY A 117 -19.07 0.69 -22.19
C GLY A 117 -18.57 2.09 -22.51
N SER A 118 -19.36 2.85 -23.27
CA SER A 118 -19.08 4.24 -23.62
C SER A 118 -19.90 5.25 -22.81
N GLU A 119 -20.67 4.80 -21.81
CA GLU A 119 -21.55 5.65 -21.01
C GLU A 119 -21.02 5.80 -19.59
N VAL A 120 -21.28 6.97 -18.99
CA VAL A 120 -20.84 7.35 -17.65
C VAL A 120 -22.03 7.92 -16.89
N ASP A 121 -22.46 7.23 -15.85
CA ASP A 121 -23.49 7.70 -14.93
C ASP A 121 -22.84 8.43 -13.75
N PHE A 122 -23.19 9.70 -13.55
CA PHE A 122 -22.70 10.52 -12.44
C PHE A 122 -23.51 10.38 -11.15
N LYS A 123 -24.61 9.63 -11.17
CA LYS A 123 -25.54 9.46 -10.05
C LYS A 123 -26.05 10.80 -9.49
N ASP A 124 -25.96 11.87 -10.29
CA ASP A 124 -26.35 13.26 -9.97
C ASP A 124 -27.70 13.65 -10.62
N GLY A 125 -28.37 12.72 -11.29
CA GLY A 125 -29.64 12.93 -11.98
C GLY A 125 -29.52 13.58 -13.36
N THR A 126 -28.30 13.87 -13.84
CA THR A 126 -28.08 14.44 -15.19
C THR A 126 -28.16 13.41 -16.32
N GLY A 127 -28.33 12.13 -15.98
CA GLY A 127 -28.39 11.03 -16.93
C GLY A 127 -27.01 10.52 -17.34
N PRO A 128 -26.96 9.46 -18.18
CA PRO A 128 -25.71 8.91 -18.68
C PRO A 128 -25.05 9.84 -19.70
N TRP A 129 -23.75 10.06 -19.55
CA TRP A 129 -22.91 10.85 -20.45
C TRP A 129 -22.04 9.95 -21.31
N LYS A 130 -21.77 10.35 -22.56
CA LYS A 130 -20.92 9.55 -23.46
C LYS A 130 -19.45 9.92 -23.34
N LEU A 131 -18.58 8.90 -23.39
CA LEU A 131 -17.15 9.04 -23.61
C LEU A 131 -16.88 9.33 -25.09
N GLU A 132 -16.59 10.59 -25.40
CA GLU A 132 -16.36 11.05 -26.76
C GLU A 132 -14.86 10.96 -27.12
N GLU A 133 -14.55 10.68 -28.39
CA GLU A 133 -13.18 10.79 -28.90
C GLU A 133 -12.96 12.18 -29.47
N ALA A 134 -11.90 12.87 -29.02
CA ALA A 134 -11.50 14.15 -29.58
C ALA A 134 -10.04 14.14 -30.02
N LEU A 135 -9.72 14.94 -31.05
CA LEU A 135 -8.35 15.26 -31.43
C LEU A 135 -7.93 16.52 -30.69
N VAL A 136 -6.93 16.41 -29.82
CA VAL A 136 -6.39 17.54 -29.08
C VAL A 136 -5.02 17.90 -29.67
N GLN A 137 -4.84 19.17 -30.04
CA GLN A 137 -3.54 19.71 -30.38
C GLN A 137 -2.73 19.89 -29.10
N MET A 138 -1.58 19.22 -29.02
CA MET A 138 -0.62 19.44 -27.95
C MET A 138 0.28 20.60 -28.35
N LEU A 139 0.46 21.61 -27.48
CA LEU A 139 1.51 22.62 -27.65
C LEU A 139 2.75 22.19 -26.85
N PRO A 140 3.99 22.45 -27.29
CA PRO A 140 4.39 23.27 -28.45
C PRO A 140 4.62 22.48 -29.76
N VAL A 141 4.42 21.17 -29.75
CA VAL A 141 4.72 20.30 -30.91
C VAL A 141 3.41 20.03 -31.65
N GLU A 142 3.28 20.44 -32.93
CA GLU A 142 2.11 20.24 -33.83
C GLU A 142 1.70 18.75 -34.04
N THR A 143 1.44 18.05 -32.94
CA THR A 143 1.05 16.66 -32.88
C THR A 143 -0.35 16.62 -32.33
N THR A 144 -1.28 16.19 -33.17
CA THR A 144 -2.65 15.90 -32.75
C THR A 144 -2.66 14.52 -32.11
N LYS A 145 -3.08 14.45 -30.84
CA LYS A 145 -3.28 13.20 -30.12
C LYS A 145 -4.78 12.97 -29.97
N LYS A 146 -5.26 11.77 -30.33
CA LYS A 146 -6.62 11.37 -29.94
C LYS A 146 -6.68 11.17 -28.42
N THR A 147 -7.72 11.68 -27.80
CA THR A 147 -8.01 11.48 -26.37
C THR A 147 -9.50 11.20 -26.16
N ILE A 148 -9.84 10.79 -24.93
CA ILE A 148 -11.21 10.62 -24.47
C ILE A 148 -11.66 11.90 -23.76
N MET A 149 -12.89 12.33 -24.06
CA MET A 149 -13.57 13.47 -23.47
C MET A 149 -14.78 12.98 -22.66
N LEU A 150 -15.03 13.63 -21.52
CA LEU A 150 -16.18 13.39 -20.66
C LEU A 150 -16.68 14.72 -20.14
N ARG A 151 -17.89 15.15 -20.55
CA ARG A 151 -18.50 16.42 -20.11
C ARG A 151 -17.57 17.63 -20.29
N GLY A 152 -16.85 17.68 -21.42
CA GLY A 152 -15.87 18.72 -21.73
C GLY A 152 -14.50 18.57 -21.04
N ALA A 153 -14.33 17.63 -20.10
CA ALA A 153 -13.03 17.31 -19.53
C ALA A 153 -12.25 16.36 -20.45
N ARG A 154 -10.96 16.62 -20.65
CA ARG A 154 -10.05 15.78 -21.43
C ARG A 154 -9.29 14.83 -20.54
N LEU A 155 -9.10 13.59 -20.97
CA LEU A 155 -8.16 12.66 -20.34
C LEU A 155 -6.72 13.05 -20.73
N CYS A 156 -5.95 13.61 -19.79
CA CYS A 156 -4.60 14.12 -20.06
C CYS A 156 -3.56 13.01 -20.04
N SER A 157 -3.63 12.16 -19.01
CA SER A 157 -2.68 11.11 -18.68
C SER A 157 -3.25 10.28 -17.52
N GLY A 158 -2.53 9.25 -17.09
CA GLY A 158 -2.91 8.46 -15.92
C GLY A 158 -2.49 7.01 -16.04
N LEU A 159 -2.27 6.36 -14.90
CA LEU A 159 -2.27 4.90 -14.86
C LEU A 159 -3.70 4.41 -15.12
N PRO A 160 -3.89 3.17 -15.58
CA PRO A 160 -5.22 2.55 -15.73
C PRO A 160 -6.12 2.72 -14.49
N ASP A 161 -5.51 2.86 -13.31
CA ASP A 161 -6.17 2.93 -12.02
C ASP A 161 -6.29 4.37 -11.47
N LEU A 162 -5.75 5.36 -12.19
CA LEU A 162 -5.69 6.77 -11.78
C LEU A 162 -5.75 7.74 -13.00
N PRO A 163 -6.88 7.78 -13.73
CA PRO A 163 -7.06 8.69 -14.84
C PRO A 163 -7.11 10.15 -14.35
N LEU A 164 -6.27 10.98 -14.95
CA LEU A 164 -6.24 12.44 -14.76
C LEU A 164 -7.09 13.11 -15.84
N TRP A 165 -8.15 13.77 -15.40
CA TRP A 165 -9.06 14.53 -16.25
C TRP A 165 -8.83 16.02 -16.04
N GLN A 166 -8.72 16.78 -17.13
CA GLN A 166 -8.58 18.23 -17.09
C GLN A 166 -9.79 18.89 -17.73
N PHE A 167 -10.42 19.78 -16.98
CA PHE A 167 -11.58 20.55 -17.42
C PHE A 167 -11.16 21.76 -18.26
N PRO A 168 -12.11 22.38 -19.01
CA PRO A 168 -11.81 23.53 -19.86
C PRO A 168 -11.24 24.75 -19.11
N ASP A 169 -11.51 24.87 -17.82
CA ASP A 169 -10.99 25.91 -16.93
C ASP A 169 -9.53 25.63 -16.46
N GLY A 170 -8.95 24.51 -16.89
CA GLY A 170 -7.62 24.05 -16.49
C GLY A 170 -7.61 23.23 -15.20
N THR A 171 -8.75 23.12 -14.49
CA THR A 171 -8.86 22.35 -13.26
C THR A 171 -8.65 20.87 -13.54
N GLU A 172 -7.83 20.23 -12.71
CA GLU A 172 -7.50 18.82 -12.82
C GLU A 172 -8.21 18.00 -11.73
N PHE A 173 -8.80 16.88 -12.14
CA PHE A 173 -9.42 15.91 -11.24
C PHE A 173 -8.85 14.53 -11.49
N PHE A 174 -8.41 13.91 -10.40
CA PHE A 174 -8.12 12.49 -10.35
C PHE A 174 -9.41 11.77 -9.97
N TRP A 175 -9.78 10.82 -10.82
CA TRP A 175 -10.77 9.82 -10.44
C TRP A 175 -10.00 8.63 -9.90
N THR A 176 -10.40 8.20 -8.71
CA THR A 176 -9.90 6.98 -8.10
C THR A 176 -11.03 5.99 -8.07
N ARG A 177 -10.76 4.73 -7.78
CA ARG A 177 -11.84 3.78 -7.65
C ARG A 177 -12.44 3.87 -6.24
N PRO A 178 -13.78 3.79 -6.06
CA PRO A 178 -14.45 4.08 -4.77
C PRO A 178 -14.05 3.12 -3.65
N ASP A 179 -13.51 1.98 -4.02
CA ASP A 179 -12.80 1.12 -3.11
C ASP A 179 -11.61 0.50 -3.84
N PRO A 180 -10.36 0.78 -3.43
CA PRO A 180 -9.25 0.00 -3.93
C PRO A 180 -9.43 -1.48 -3.60
N ALA A 181 -10.20 -1.89 -2.58
CA ALA A 181 -10.51 -3.31 -2.37
C ALA A 181 -11.36 -3.93 -3.50
N GLN A 182 -12.06 -3.12 -4.30
CA GLN A 182 -12.79 -3.60 -5.48
C GLN A 182 -11.92 -3.74 -6.74
N LEU A 183 -10.72 -3.15 -6.80
CA LEU A 183 -9.81 -3.29 -7.96
C LEU A 183 -8.42 -3.83 -7.64
N LEU A 184 -7.89 -3.53 -6.46
CA LEU A 184 -6.86 -4.33 -5.82
C LEU A 184 -7.57 -5.55 -5.26
N ASP A 185 -7.74 -6.53 -6.16
CA ASP A 185 -7.75 -7.97 -5.91
C ASP A 185 -7.52 -8.25 -4.42
N GLU A 186 -8.51 -8.72 -3.65
CA GLU A 186 -8.34 -9.08 -2.22
C GLU A 186 -7.07 -9.92 -2.01
N HIS A 187 -6.68 -10.66 -3.04
CA HIS A 187 -5.40 -11.33 -3.16
C HIS A 187 -4.18 -10.43 -2.92
N TRP A 188 -4.12 -9.19 -3.41
CA TRP A 188 -3.03 -8.24 -3.19
C TRP A 188 -2.86 -7.90 -1.71
N ARG A 189 -3.95 -7.69 -0.95
CA ARG A 189 -3.86 -7.51 0.50
C ARG A 189 -3.20 -8.71 1.16
N GLY A 190 -3.65 -9.91 0.78
CA GLY A 190 -3.04 -11.16 1.24
C GLY A 190 -1.55 -11.26 0.89
N VAL A 191 -1.17 -10.98 -0.35
CA VAL A 191 0.21 -10.99 -0.84
C VAL A 191 1.08 -9.99 -0.07
N PHE A 192 0.61 -8.74 0.07
CA PHE A 192 1.31 -7.67 0.76
C PHE A 192 1.51 -7.99 2.24
N LEU A 193 0.45 -8.34 2.97
CA LEU A 193 0.55 -8.63 4.39
C LEU A 193 1.39 -9.90 4.63
N THR A 194 1.27 -10.92 3.78
CA THR A 194 2.15 -12.11 3.86
C THR A 194 3.61 -11.75 3.67
N TYR A 195 3.92 -10.90 2.69
CA TYR A 195 5.28 -10.41 2.46
C TYR A 195 5.80 -9.64 3.70
N LYS A 196 5.03 -8.68 4.23
CA LYS A 196 5.41 -7.92 5.42
C LYS A 196 5.63 -8.82 6.64
N CYS A 197 4.81 -9.86 6.78
CA CYS A 197 4.94 -10.86 7.82
C CYS A 197 6.21 -11.71 7.66
N ALA A 198 6.52 -12.16 6.43
CA ALA A 198 7.76 -12.87 6.14
C ALA A 198 8.99 -12.01 6.49
N ARG A 199 8.99 -10.73 6.07
CA ARG A 199 10.06 -9.77 6.43
C ARG A 199 10.21 -9.60 7.94
N LEU A 200 9.11 -9.51 8.68
CA LEU A 200 9.13 -9.44 10.14
C LEU A 200 9.77 -10.68 10.78
N LEU A 201 9.45 -11.87 10.29
CA LEU A 201 10.07 -13.10 10.76
C LEU A 201 11.58 -13.13 10.45
N LEU A 202 11.96 -12.67 9.25
CA LEU A 202 13.37 -12.55 8.86
C LEU A 202 14.12 -11.60 9.80
N ARG A 203 13.54 -10.43 10.10
CA ARG A 203 14.09 -9.47 11.06
C ARG A 203 14.25 -10.07 12.46
N ARG A 204 13.27 -10.84 12.94
CA ARG A 204 13.36 -11.53 14.24
C ARG A 204 14.52 -12.54 14.28
N LYS A 205 14.70 -13.33 13.21
CA LYS A 205 15.83 -14.27 13.12
C LYS A 205 17.17 -13.54 13.04
N LEU A 206 17.24 -12.43 12.31
CA LEU A 206 18.43 -11.60 12.25
C LEU A 206 18.79 -11.03 13.64
N ALA A 207 17.80 -10.54 14.40
CA ALA A 207 17.99 -10.09 15.78
C ALA A 207 18.56 -11.19 16.68
N GLN A 208 18.03 -12.42 16.56
CA GLN A 208 18.49 -13.56 17.34
C GLN A 208 19.92 -13.96 16.99
N ALA A 209 20.25 -14.06 15.69
CA ALA A 209 21.58 -14.41 15.22
C ALA A 209 22.63 -13.38 15.67
N LEU A 210 22.31 -12.08 15.56
CA LEU A 210 23.15 -10.99 16.05
C LEU A 210 23.37 -11.07 17.57
N ALA A 211 22.33 -11.38 18.35
CA ALA A 211 22.45 -11.53 19.81
C ALA A 211 23.31 -12.75 20.21
N GLN A 212 23.37 -13.77 19.36
CA GLN A 212 24.20 -14.96 19.54
C GLN A 212 25.63 -14.81 19.02
N GLY A 213 25.91 -13.75 18.25
CA GLY A 213 27.21 -13.55 17.60
C GLY A 213 27.48 -14.54 16.45
N ASP A 214 26.45 -15.14 15.85
CA ASP A 214 26.59 -16.08 14.75
C ASP A 214 26.74 -15.33 13.41
N SER A 215 27.97 -14.95 13.08
CA SER A 215 28.28 -14.15 11.88
C SER A 215 27.83 -14.82 10.57
N VAL A 216 27.96 -16.15 10.47
CA VAL A 216 27.58 -16.89 9.26
C VAL A 216 26.07 -16.80 9.02
N THR A 217 25.28 -16.98 10.08
CA THR A 217 23.82 -16.84 9.98
C THR A 217 23.42 -15.39 9.75
N VAL A 218 24.10 -14.41 10.36
CA VAL A 218 23.86 -12.98 10.12
C VAL A 218 24.08 -12.60 8.66
N ASP A 219 25.17 -13.05 8.05
CA ASP A 219 25.49 -12.77 6.64
C ASP A 219 24.42 -13.36 5.71
N ALA A 220 24.02 -14.61 5.95
CA ALA A 220 22.99 -15.28 5.14
C ALA A 220 21.61 -14.61 5.28
N LEU A 221 21.22 -14.19 6.48
CA LEU A 221 19.94 -13.52 6.72
C LEU A 221 19.95 -12.08 6.17
N SER A 222 21.10 -11.39 6.21
CA SER A 222 21.27 -10.07 5.60
C SER A 222 21.20 -10.14 4.07
N GLU A 223 21.83 -11.14 3.45
CA GLU A 223 21.70 -11.38 2.02
C GLU A 223 20.23 -11.65 1.62
N ALA A 224 19.50 -12.45 2.41
CA ALA A 224 18.07 -12.67 2.21
C ALA A 224 17.25 -11.37 2.36
N TRP A 225 17.65 -10.51 3.31
CA TRP A 225 17.02 -9.21 3.52
C TRP A 225 17.17 -8.32 2.28
N ASP A 226 18.36 -8.28 1.68
CA ASP A 226 18.61 -7.45 0.51
C ASP A 226 18.04 -8.03 -0.79
N GLY A 227 18.03 -9.36 -0.92
CA GLY A 227 17.60 -10.09 -2.11
C GLY A 227 16.09 -10.16 -2.34
N GLY A 228 15.27 -9.50 -1.51
CA GLY A 228 13.82 -9.49 -1.65
C GLY A 228 13.15 -10.80 -1.22
N TRP A 229 13.77 -11.55 -0.30
CA TRP A 229 13.15 -12.76 0.24
C TRP A 229 11.73 -12.49 0.78
N GLY A 230 10.80 -13.41 0.49
CA GLY A 230 9.40 -13.33 0.91
C GLY A 230 8.38 -13.13 -0.22
N PHE A 231 8.81 -13.03 -1.48
CA PHE A 231 7.88 -13.02 -2.62
C PHE A 231 7.14 -14.36 -2.75
N GLN A 232 5.83 -14.31 -3.00
CA GLN A 232 5.07 -15.51 -3.35
C GLN A 232 5.36 -15.91 -4.80
N SER A 233 5.47 -17.21 -5.06
CA SER A 233 5.64 -17.74 -6.42
C SER A 233 4.50 -17.26 -7.32
N GLY A 234 4.84 -16.73 -8.50
CA GLY A 234 3.86 -16.20 -9.45
C GLY A 234 3.40 -14.76 -9.18
N THR A 235 3.96 -14.07 -8.17
CA THR A 235 3.73 -12.62 -8.01
C THR A 235 4.25 -11.88 -9.25
N PRO A 236 3.43 -11.09 -9.97
CA PRO A 236 3.87 -10.28 -11.11
C PRO A 236 5.04 -9.35 -10.77
N LEU A 237 5.92 -9.08 -11.74
CA LEU A 237 7.13 -8.28 -11.54
C LEU A 237 6.83 -6.87 -10.98
N GLU A 238 5.75 -6.24 -11.45
CA GLU A 238 5.30 -4.92 -10.97
C GLU A 238 4.95 -4.95 -9.47
N ARG A 239 4.24 -6.00 -9.04
CA ARG A 239 3.90 -6.23 -7.63
C ARG A 239 5.16 -6.53 -6.80
N GLN A 240 6.12 -7.30 -7.33
CA GLN A 240 7.40 -7.55 -6.66
C GLN A 240 8.19 -6.24 -6.49
N ALA A 241 8.27 -5.40 -7.52
CA ALA A 241 8.95 -4.10 -7.45
C ALA A 241 8.33 -3.20 -6.37
N ARG A 242 6.99 -3.18 -6.27
CA ARG A 242 6.26 -2.46 -5.23
C ARG A 242 6.54 -2.99 -3.81
N LEU A 243 6.55 -4.31 -3.63
CA LEU A 243 6.93 -4.92 -2.34
C LEU A 243 8.40 -4.64 -1.98
N ALA A 244 9.29 -4.63 -2.98
CA ALA A 244 10.70 -4.34 -2.81
C ALA A 244 10.95 -2.88 -2.40
N ALA A 245 10.19 -1.93 -2.98
CA ALA A 245 10.26 -0.51 -2.60
C ALA A 245 9.95 -0.29 -1.12
N GLY A 246 8.97 -1.04 -0.58
CA GLY A 246 8.61 -1.00 0.83
C GLY A 246 9.32 -2.02 1.72
N ARG A 247 10.43 -2.65 1.29
CA ARG A 247 11.03 -3.78 2.02
C ARG A 247 11.56 -3.45 3.41
N ASP A 248 11.92 -2.18 3.62
CA ASP A 248 12.50 -1.66 4.87
C ASP A 248 11.43 -1.08 5.80
N PHE A 249 10.21 -0.88 5.30
CA PHE A 249 9.08 -0.43 6.10
C PHE A 249 8.30 -1.63 6.66
N ILE A 250 8.77 -2.17 7.78
CA ILE A 250 8.09 -3.26 8.49
C ILE A 250 7.90 -2.90 9.96
N VAL A 251 7.07 -3.68 10.66
CA VAL A 251 6.84 -3.48 12.09
C VAL A 251 8.17 -3.53 12.87
N GLY A 252 8.37 -2.53 13.72
CA GLY A 252 9.55 -2.34 14.54
C GLY A 252 10.70 -1.59 13.87
N CYS A 253 10.59 -1.25 12.58
CA CYS A 253 11.54 -0.35 11.93
C CYS A 253 11.33 1.10 12.39
N CYS A 254 12.44 1.76 12.73
CA CYS A 254 12.46 3.18 13.02
C CYS A 254 12.43 3.97 11.72
N VAL A 255 11.64 5.03 11.71
CA VAL A 255 11.41 5.88 10.54
C VAL A 255 11.48 7.35 10.93
N ARG A 256 11.69 8.19 9.92
CA ARG A 256 11.54 9.63 10.02
C ARG A 256 10.56 10.11 8.96
N HIS A 257 9.72 11.07 9.30
CA HIS A 257 8.85 11.71 8.32
C HIS A 257 9.68 12.68 7.47
N LYS A 258 9.75 12.49 6.16
CA LYS A 258 10.64 13.25 5.25
C LYS A 258 10.42 14.77 5.33
N GLN A 259 9.15 15.20 5.35
CA GLN A 259 8.82 16.63 5.40
C GLN A 259 9.06 17.27 6.78
N TYR A 260 8.71 16.58 7.87
CA TYR A 260 8.65 17.18 9.21
C TYR A 260 9.84 16.81 10.10
N GLY A 261 10.65 15.82 9.69
CA GLY A 261 11.77 15.32 10.49
C GLY A 261 11.36 14.56 11.76
N VAL A 262 10.07 14.31 11.97
CA VAL A 262 9.53 13.64 13.16
C VAL A 262 9.91 12.17 13.15
N ARG A 263 10.43 11.68 14.27
CA ARG A 263 10.84 10.28 14.45
C ARG A 263 9.64 9.43 14.83
N GLY A 264 9.70 8.16 14.48
CA GLY A 264 8.70 7.18 14.91
C GLY A 264 9.10 5.74 14.63
N VAL A 265 8.21 4.83 14.99
CA VAL A 265 8.37 3.39 14.77
C VAL A 265 7.09 2.81 14.18
N ILE A 266 7.24 1.98 13.14
CA ILE A 266 6.11 1.31 12.49
C ILE A 266 5.54 0.23 13.40
N ILE A 267 4.22 0.22 13.60
CA ILE A 267 3.52 -0.81 14.38
C ILE A 267 2.57 -1.67 13.54
N ALA A 268 2.12 -1.16 12.40
CA ALA A 268 1.30 -1.90 11.43
C ALA A 268 1.36 -1.24 10.06
N CYS A 269 0.77 -1.89 9.06
CA CYS A 269 0.71 -1.38 7.69
C CYS A 269 -0.58 -1.79 7.00
N GLU A 270 -1.05 -0.96 6.08
CA GLU A 270 -2.15 -1.27 5.16
C GLU A 270 -1.63 -1.18 3.72
N PRO A 271 -2.01 -2.12 2.83
CA PRO A 271 -1.52 -2.15 1.44
C PRO A 271 -1.99 -0.96 0.58
N TRP A 272 -3.05 -0.27 1.00
CA TRP A 272 -3.61 0.92 0.36
C TRP A 272 -4.48 1.71 1.36
N VAL A 273 -4.91 2.89 0.93
CA VAL A 273 -5.82 3.74 1.70
C VAL A 273 -7.28 3.37 1.40
N GLY A 274 -8.04 2.91 2.38
CA GLY A 274 -9.50 2.76 2.22
C GLY A 274 -10.18 4.12 2.03
N ALA A 275 -11.30 4.18 1.29
CA ALA A 275 -11.97 5.45 0.94
C ALA A 275 -12.26 6.38 2.13
N ARG A 276 -12.60 5.81 3.29
CA ARG A 276 -12.83 6.58 4.53
C ARG A 276 -11.56 7.27 5.05
N LEU A 277 -10.44 6.55 5.05
CA LEU A 277 -9.13 7.06 5.46
C LEU A 277 -8.57 8.04 4.43
N ALA A 278 -8.89 7.85 3.16
CA ALA A 278 -8.45 8.71 2.07
C ALA A 278 -9.03 10.13 2.12
N ARG A 279 -10.07 10.36 2.93
CA ARG A 279 -10.62 11.70 3.21
C ARG A 279 -9.85 12.45 4.29
N GLN A 280 -9.03 11.73 5.08
CA GLN A 280 -8.25 12.29 6.18
C GLN A 280 -6.80 12.56 5.80
N LEU A 281 -6.31 11.93 4.72
CA LEU A 281 -4.96 12.16 4.22
C LEU A 281 -4.89 13.40 3.32
N PRO A 282 -3.73 14.09 3.29
CA PRO A 282 -3.49 15.13 2.31
C PRO A 282 -3.77 14.63 0.89
N ALA A 283 -4.49 15.45 0.12
CA ALA A 283 -4.80 15.13 -1.27
C ALA A 283 -3.50 15.10 -2.08
N GLY A 284 -3.10 13.91 -2.51
CA GLY A 284 -1.99 13.70 -3.43
C GLY A 284 -2.39 12.61 -4.44
N PRO A 285 -1.99 12.74 -5.72
CA PRO A 285 -2.39 11.78 -6.76
C PRO A 285 -1.98 10.34 -6.41
N ASP A 286 -0.84 10.17 -5.74
CA ASP A 286 -0.30 8.86 -5.38
C ASP A 286 -0.63 8.42 -3.94
N SER A 287 -1.24 9.28 -3.12
CA SER A 287 -1.42 8.97 -1.68
C SER A 287 -2.35 7.79 -1.42
N ARG A 288 -3.30 7.52 -2.33
CA ARG A 288 -4.25 6.41 -2.21
C ARG A 288 -3.71 5.07 -2.70
N LEU A 289 -2.73 5.10 -3.62
CA LEU A 289 -2.21 3.92 -4.29
C LEU A 289 -0.96 3.36 -3.62
N GLN A 290 -0.43 4.00 -2.60
CA GLN A 290 0.72 3.52 -1.84
C GLN A 290 0.29 2.87 -0.52
N PRO A 291 1.15 2.00 0.05
CA PRO A 291 0.93 1.51 1.40
C PRO A 291 0.88 2.65 2.42
N LEU A 292 0.09 2.43 3.47
CA LEU A 292 0.12 3.25 4.68
C LEU A 292 0.79 2.48 5.80
N TYR A 293 1.41 3.22 6.71
CA TYR A 293 2.00 2.67 7.92
C TYR A 293 1.38 3.35 9.14
N HIS A 294 0.99 2.53 10.11
CA HIS A 294 0.70 3.02 11.45
C HIS A 294 2.02 3.25 12.15
N VAL A 295 2.28 4.48 12.57
CA VAL A 295 3.55 4.90 13.16
C VAL A 295 3.28 5.48 14.55
N LEU A 296 3.94 4.94 15.58
CA LEU A 296 4.05 5.62 16.88
C LEU A 296 5.12 6.70 16.76
N LEU A 297 4.73 7.95 16.97
CA LEU A 297 5.67 9.07 16.92
C LEU A 297 6.46 9.16 18.23
N ASP A 298 7.64 9.76 18.16
CA ASP A 298 8.46 10.05 19.33
C ASP A 298 7.87 11.19 20.14
N GLU A 299 7.58 10.96 21.42
CA GLU A 299 6.96 11.95 22.31
C GLU A 299 7.83 13.18 22.56
N ARG A 300 9.15 13.11 22.30
CA ARG A 300 10.03 14.30 22.35
C ARG A 300 9.78 15.24 21.17
N ASP A 301 9.36 14.69 20.04
CA ASP A 301 9.06 15.46 18.83
C ASP A 301 7.60 15.92 18.83
N VAL A 302 6.68 15.07 19.32
CA VAL A 302 5.24 15.33 19.41
C VAL A 302 4.70 14.82 20.75
N PRO A 303 4.67 15.66 21.81
CA PRO A 303 4.22 15.25 23.13
C PRO A 303 2.78 14.71 23.13
N GLY A 304 2.57 13.57 23.80
CA GLY A 304 1.27 12.90 23.85
C GLY A 304 0.84 12.29 22.52
N SER A 305 1.77 12.03 21.61
CA SER A 305 1.44 11.45 20.31
C SER A 305 0.88 10.03 20.41
N HIS A 306 -0.16 9.78 19.63
CA HIS A 306 -0.70 8.45 19.39
C HIS A 306 -0.17 7.87 18.07
N ALA A 307 -0.58 6.64 17.77
CA ALA A 307 -0.34 6.07 16.44
C ALA A 307 -1.00 6.92 15.36
N THR A 308 -0.24 7.31 14.35
CA THR A 308 -0.75 8.03 13.17
C THR A 308 -0.56 7.21 11.91
N LEU A 309 -1.33 7.51 10.87
CA LEU A 309 -1.21 6.89 9.56
C LEU A 309 -0.36 7.76 8.65
N VAL A 310 0.74 7.20 8.15
CA VAL A 310 1.69 7.90 7.28
C VAL A 310 1.85 7.14 5.96
N PRO A 311 1.73 7.81 4.81
CA PRO A 311 2.04 7.22 3.51
C PRO A 311 3.51 6.81 3.38
N GLU A 312 3.78 5.73 2.63
CA GLU A 312 5.14 5.26 2.34
C GLU A 312 6.06 6.35 1.79
N SER A 313 5.54 7.21 0.92
CA SER A 313 6.23 8.32 0.26
C SER A 313 6.77 9.33 1.25
N ASP A 314 6.13 9.43 2.41
CA ASP A 314 6.43 10.44 3.42
C ASP A 314 7.37 9.88 4.49
N LEU A 315 7.69 8.58 4.43
CA LEU A 315 8.59 7.89 5.34
C LEU A 315 9.97 7.65 4.72
N GLU A 316 11.00 7.77 5.54
CA GLU A 316 12.33 7.24 5.30
C GLU A 316 12.73 6.31 6.45
N ALA A 317 13.37 5.19 6.15
CA ALA A 317 13.95 4.31 7.17
C ALA A 317 15.12 5.05 7.85
N CYS A 318 15.15 5.05 9.18
CA CYS A 318 16.10 5.87 9.92
C CYS A 318 16.53 5.20 11.24
N ASP A 319 17.68 4.53 11.20
CA ASP A 319 18.27 3.91 12.40
C ASP A 319 18.69 4.92 13.46
N GLU A 320 18.89 6.19 13.08
CA GLU A 320 19.17 7.31 14.00
C GLU A 320 17.95 7.78 14.79
N ALA A 321 16.73 7.41 14.34
CA ALA A 321 15.52 7.68 15.11
C ALA A 321 15.44 6.79 16.37
N PHE A 322 16.21 5.70 16.42
CA PHE A 322 16.28 4.83 17.59
C PHE A 322 17.13 5.42 18.74
N PRO A 323 16.70 5.31 20.00
CA PRO A 323 15.41 4.78 20.44
C PRO A 323 14.30 5.84 20.35
N VAL A 324 13.12 5.41 19.93
CA VAL A 324 11.88 6.18 19.98
C VAL A 324 11.34 6.18 21.41
N GLN A 325 10.94 7.35 21.92
CA GLN A 325 10.34 7.50 23.26
C GLN A 325 8.82 7.56 23.21
N GLY A 326 8.16 6.82 24.11
CA GLY A 326 6.74 6.94 24.39
C GLY A 326 6.16 5.72 25.10
N ASP A 327 5.05 5.92 25.81
CA ASP A 327 4.43 4.87 26.64
C ASP A 327 3.97 3.66 25.81
N HIS A 328 3.42 3.93 24.63
CA HIS A 328 2.96 2.88 23.71
C HIS A 328 4.12 2.08 23.11
N VAL A 329 5.29 2.71 22.91
CA VAL A 329 6.49 2.01 22.43
C VAL A 329 6.93 1.02 23.50
N ALA A 330 7.06 1.46 24.75
CA ALA A 330 7.47 0.58 25.86
C ALA A 330 6.48 -0.57 26.11
N ARG A 331 5.18 -0.36 25.86
CA ARG A 331 4.14 -1.37 26.08
C ARG A 331 4.09 -2.44 24.98
N HIS A 332 4.25 -2.05 23.72
CA HIS A 332 3.94 -2.92 22.58
C HIS A 332 5.17 -3.42 21.82
N LEU A 333 6.36 -2.88 22.10
CA LEU A 333 7.58 -3.17 21.36
C LEU A 333 8.70 -3.62 22.30
N GLU A 334 9.42 -4.65 21.90
CA GLU A 334 10.64 -5.14 22.53
C GLU A 334 11.85 -4.49 21.84
N ARG A 335 12.71 -3.85 22.63
CA ARG A 335 13.91 -3.17 22.13
C ARG A 335 14.92 -4.19 21.58
N ALA A 336 15.45 -3.94 20.38
CA ALA A 336 16.49 -4.75 19.74
C ALA A 336 17.66 -3.86 19.31
N ASP A 337 18.58 -3.58 20.24
CA ASP A 337 19.71 -2.66 20.04
C ASP A 337 20.61 -3.02 18.86
N ASN A 338 20.86 -4.32 18.68
CA ASN A 338 21.64 -4.86 17.58
C ASN A 338 21.03 -4.60 16.19
N LEU A 339 19.71 -4.35 16.13
CA LEU A 339 19.01 -3.97 14.90
C LEU A 339 18.73 -2.46 14.81
N ARG A 340 19.14 -1.67 15.82
CA ARG A 340 18.76 -0.26 15.99
C ARG A 340 17.26 -0.03 15.80
N GLY A 341 16.44 -0.91 16.37
CA GLY A 341 15.00 -0.84 16.25
C GLY A 341 14.31 -1.77 17.23
N TYR A 342 13.15 -2.28 16.83
CA TYR A 342 12.28 -3.04 17.73
C TYR A 342 11.80 -4.35 17.09
N LEU A 343 11.37 -5.24 17.96
CA LEU A 343 10.53 -6.40 17.65
C LEU A 343 9.14 -6.17 18.26
N PRO A 344 8.06 -6.66 17.65
CA PRO A 344 6.73 -6.59 18.24
C PRO A 344 6.63 -7.48 19.48
N GLY A 345 6.13 -6.93 20.59
CA GLY A 345 5.78 -7.69 21.77
C GLY A 345 4.55 -8.58 21.56
N PRO A 346 4.17 -9.40 22.56
CA PRO A 346 3.12 -10.40 22.41
C PRO A 346 1.76 -9.84 21.95
N GLU A 347 1.34 -8.70 22.50
CA GLU A 347 0.04 -8.08 22.16
C GLU A 347 0.02 -7.54 20.72
N LEU A 348 1.12 -6.92 20.28
CA LEU A 348 1.24 -6.40 18.93
C LEU A 348 1.34 -7.54 17.92
N MET A 349 2.07 -8.60 18.27
CA MET A 349 2.13 -9.82 17.45
C MET A 349 0.74 -10.43 17.25
N GLU A 350 -0.07 -10.51 18.30
CA GLU A 350 -1.44 -11.00 18.18
C GLU A 350 -2.29 -10.08 17.28
N SER A 351 -2.14 -8.77 17.42
CA SER A 351 -2.83 -7.80 16.57
C SER A 351 -2.46 -7.93 15.09
N ILE A 352 -1.18 -8.19 14.78
CA ILE A 352 -0.69 -8.44 13.41
C ILE A 352 -1.26 -9.76 12.87
N ARG A 353 -1.31 -10.82 13.69
CA ARG A 353 -1.93 -12.10 13.31
C ARG A 353 -3.41 -11.93 12.97
N ARG A 354 -4.13 -11.13 13.75
CA ARG A 354 -5.53 -10.78 13.48
C ARG A 354 -5.68 -10.01 12.17
N GLN A 355 -4.78 -9.07 11.88
CA GLN A 355 -4.78 -8.33 10.61
C GLN A 355 -4.57 -9.24 9.38
N LEU A 356 -3.70 -10.26 9.50
CA LEU A 356 -3.53 -11.32 8.49
C LEU A 356 -4.79 -12.18 8.27
N HIS A 357 -5.76 -12.09 9.18
CA HIS A 357 -7.06 -12.75 9.11
C HIS A 357 -8.20 -11.76 8.81
N ASP A 358 -7.87 -10.64 8.17
CA ASP A 358 -8.81 -9.58 7.80
C ASP A 358 -9.60 -9.00 8.97
N GLN A 359 -9.06 -9.12 10.18
CA GLN A 359 -9.60 -8.44 11.35
C GLN A 359 -8.94 -7.06 11.49
N PRO A 360 -9.66 -6.04 11.99
CA PRO A 360 -9.09 -4.74 12.25
C PRO A 360 -7.92 -4.82 13.24
N LEU A 361 -6.89 -4.01 13.00
CA LEU A 361 -5.84 -3.78 13.98
C LEU A 361 -6.48 -3.22 15.26
N SER A 362 -6.24 -3.88 16.39
CA SER A 362 -6.79 -3.50 17.68
C SER A 362 -5.70 -3.60 18.72
N ILE A 363 -5.08 -2.46 19.00
CA ILE A 363 -4.07 -2.32 20.04
C ILE A 363 -4.80 -1.83 21.29
N ARG A 364 -4.72 -2.59 22.39
CA ARG A 364 -5.44 -2.20 23.61
C ARG A 364 -4.74 -1.03 24.27
N GLY A 365 -5.51 0.01 24.58
CA GLY A 365 -5.05 1.17 25.35
C GLY A 365 -4.46 2.31 24.52
N SER A 366 -4.70 2.34 23.20
CA SER A 366 -4.53 3.51 22.32
C SER A 366 -5.71 4.48 22.38
#